data_AF-A0A932U8M9-F1
#
_entry.id   AF-A0A932U8M9-F1
#
_cell.length_a   1.000
_cell.length_b   1.000
_cell.length_c   1.000
_cell.angle_alpha   90.00
_cell.angle_beta   90.00
_cell.angle_gamma   90.00
#
_symmetry.space_group_name_H-M   'P 1'
#
loop_
_entity.id
_entity.type
_entity.pdbx_description
1 polymer ?
#
loop_
_entity_poly.entity_id
_entity_poly.type
_entity_poly.pdbx_seq_one_letter_code
_entity_poly.pdbx_strand_id
1 'polypeptide(L)'
;MAEPFVLVTDTDGQRFDLTDGKHLVGRDKSSQVYLNDPAISRQHARITVARGRATVVDLGAANGTFVNGRRVTDDPVAIGPGDVLAFGPVQFMCYGPPRIDILILGGGFAGVTTATELIKKLRKRQDVRVSLVSQDNFFLFQPMLPEIVSGSIETQHILNPIRRLCRGVNFYAGKVESIDVTTKQVTVRTGQENELEVISFDYLVLGLGSVTDLSRNPGMNEHALLARTIGDAFHLRNHVLDMLEKADAESDPDERARLLTFVVAGGGFSGVEVMAEIADLIGDALNFYAARREEVKLILLQSPSRILPEVSESLAVFAQKQLAKKGIEVRLNTRVQALTPEEAIMNDGQRILTRTLVATIGNAPHPLLATLPCERDKRGAVVVNEYLETSVPGIYALGDNAAVPDLKHGGTCPPTAQYALRQAKAAAHNVLAAIDGGKKKQFVFGGLGQLASLGRGTAVAELPGGIKLSGYLAWWLWRMVYLSKLPTLDRRVRVWFDWALNTVLPRDIVRLQVERTEAVIRLHFEPGQMIVQQGDVGTRFYTIVKGEVEVVRRLPGGREELIGRLGPGEHFGELALMKGTRRTATVRAVTAVDVLAIERGDFLALATQGSLKAFTGVTSVAAEAAIER
;
A
#
# COMPACT_ATOMS: atom_id res chain seq x y z
N MET A 1 -33.41 -4.59 27.32
CA MET A 1 -32.60 -3.39 27.60
C MET A 1 -31.20 -3.70 27.14
N ALA A 2 -30.56 -2.83 26.35
CA ALA A 2 -29.14 -3.01 26.01
C ALA A 2 -28.32 -2.97 27.31
N GLU A 3 -27.26 -3.80 27.40
CA GLU A 3 -26.34 -3.73 28.53
C GLU A 3 -25.75 -2.32 28.62
N PRO A 4 -25.70 -1.71 29.81
CA PRO A 4 -25.12 -0.38 29.98
C PRO A 4 -23.61 -0.42 29.74
N PHE A 5 -23.03 0.72 29.34
CA PHE A 5 -21.58 0.85 29.37
C PHE A 5 -21.10 0.78 30.81
N VAL A 6 -19.97 0.12 31.03
CA VAL A 6 -19.36 -0.05 32.35
C VAL A 6 -17.88 0.23 32.24
N LEU A 7 -17.33 1.05 33.12
CA LEU A 7 -15.89 1.16 33.29
C LEU A 7 -15.46 0.37 34.51
N VAL A 8 -14.40 -0.42 34.38
CA VAL A 8 -13.80 -1.16 35.50
C VAL A 8 -12.33 -0.75 35.58
N THR A 9 -11.89 -0.26 36.74
CA THR A 9 -10.48 0.09 36.96
C THR A 9 -9.58 -1.14 36.94
N ASP A 10 -8.36 -0.99 36.46
CA ASP A 10 -7.34 -2.06 36.44
C ASP A 10 -6.69 -2.31 37.82
N THR A 11 -6.61 -1.29 38.66
CA THR A 11 -5.92 -1.33 39.96
C THR A 11 -6.71 -2.03 41.07
N ASP A 12 -8.00 -1.74 41.17
CA ASP A 12 -8.85 -2.13 42.30
C ASP A 12 -10.20 -2.73 41.88
N GLY A 13 -10.44 -2.86 40.57
CA GLY A 13 -11.67 -3.47 40.04
C GLY A 13 -12.94 -2.65 40.31
N GLN A 14 -12.78 -1.37 40.64
CA GLN A 14 -13.87 -0.45 40.89
C GLN A 14 -14.71 -0.28 39.63
N ARG A 15 -16.02 -0.52 39.77
CA ARG A 15 -16.98 -0.53 38.68
C ARG A 15 -17.80 0.75 38.65
N PHE A 16 -17.94 1.35 37.48
CA PHE A 16 -18.75 2.53 37.21
C PHE A 16 -19.73 2.25 36.06
N ASP A 17 -21.02 2.17 36.36
CA ASP A 17 -22.06 2.01 35.34
C ASP A 17 -22.40 3.37 34.70
N LEU A 18 -22.30 3.45 33.38
CA LEU A 18 -22.54 4.65 32.60
C LEU A 18 -23.93 4.57 31.93
N THR A 19 -24.91 5.26 32.51
CA THR A 19 -26.26 5.41 31.95
C THR A 19 -26.32 6.43 30.81
N ASP A 20 -27.40 6.51 30.04
CA ASP A 20 -27.58 7.60 29.07
C ASP A 20 -27.45 8.97 29.78
N GLY A 21 -26.59 9.85 29.29
CA GLY A 21 -26.26 11.14 29.89
C GLY A 21 -24.79 11.53 29.76
N LYS A 22 -24.41 12.63 30.42
CA LYS A 22 -23.01 13.08 30.55
C LYS A 22 -22.48 12.68 31.91
N HIS A 23 -21.35 12.00 31.93
CA HIS A 23 -20.61 11.57 33.11
C HIS A 23 -19.29 12.32 33.17
N LEU A 24 -19.09 13.06 34.26
CA LEU A 24 -17.83 13.72 34.53
C LEU A 24 -16.87 12.72 35.17
N VAL A 25 -15.63 12.70 34.69
CA VAL A 25 -14.53 11.93 35.25
C VAL A 25 -13.56 12.91 35.90
N GLY A 26 -13.18 12.68 37.15
CA GLY A 26 -12.20 13.53 37.82
C GLY A 26 -12.09 13.34 39.32
N ARG A 27 -11.20 14.13 39.93
CA ARG A 27 -10.94 14.14 41.38
C ARG A 27 -11.96 14.96 42.18
N ASP A 28 -12.87 15.66 41.53
CA ASP A 28 -13.98 16.32 42.24
C ASP A 28 -14.98 15.27 42.74
N LYS A 29 -15.36 15.33 44.02
CA LYS A 29 -16.35 14.42 44.62
C LYS A 29 -17.73 14.50 43.96
N SER A 30 -18.01 15.57 43.21
CA SER A 30 -19.22 15.68 42.41
C SER A 30 -19.16 14.90 41.08
N SER A 31 -18.01 14.32 40.72
CA SER A 31 -17.83 13.55 39.48
C SER A 31 -18.53 12.21 39.59
N GLN A 32 -19.25 11.80 38.54
CA GLN A 32 -19.89 10.48 38.48
C GLN A 32 -18.86 9.35 38.50
N VAL A 33 -17.72 9.56 37.82
CA VAL A 33 -16.54 8.70 37.93
C VAL A 33 -15.51 9.44 38.78
N TYR A 34 -15.64 9.28 40.10
CA TYR A 34 -14.75 9.91 41.08
C TYR A 34 -13.45 9.12 41.23
N LEU A 35 -12.32 9.80 41.06
CA LEU A 35 -10.99 9.20 41.16
C LEU A 35 -10.12 9.95 42.15
N ASN A 36 -9.78 9.28 43.25
CA ASN A 36 -9.01 9.86 44.35
C ASN A 36 -7.49 9.75 44.11
N ASP A 37 -7.01 10.29 42.99
CA ASP A 37 -5.59 10.29 42.62
C ASP A 37 -5.09 11.73 42.40
N PRO A 38 -4.00 12.17 43.06
CA PRO A 38 -3.44 13.51 42.88
C PRO A 38 -3.06 13.86 41.44
N ALA A 39 -2.73 12.88 40.61
CA ALA A 39 -2.40 13.04 39.19
C ALA A 39 -3.65 13.24 38.31
N ILE A 40 -4.85 13.20 38.87
CA ILE A 40 -6.10 13.41 38.15
C ILE A 40 -6.64 14.83 38.42
N SER A 41 -6.90 15.58 37.34
CA SER A 41 -7.56 16.89 37.39
C SER A 41 -8.94 16.82 38.07
N ARG A 42 -9.38 17.94 38.67
CA ARG A 42 -10.72 18.02 39.30
C ARG A 42 -11.85 17.66 38.33
N GLN A 43 -11.78 18.22 37.12
CA GLN A 43 -12.58 17.82 35.96
C GLN A 43 -11.60 17.35 34.88
N HIS A 44 -11.44 16.04 34.73
CA HIS A 44 -10.41 15.46 33.87
C HIS A 44 -10.94 15.22 32.46
N ALA A 45 -12.05 14.50 32.38
CA ALA A 45 -12.67 14.14 31.11
C ALA A 45 -14.20 14.14 31.25
N ARG A 46 -14.88 14.10 30.11
CA ARG A 46 -16.32 13.89 30.06
C ARG A 46 -16.64 12.73 29.15
N ILE A 47 -17.36 11.76 29.70
CA ILE A 47 -17.95 10.67 28.94
C ILE A 47 -19.40 11.00 28.65
N THR A 48 -19.80 10.99 27.40
CA THR A 48 -21.20 11.16 27.00
C THR A 48 -21.73 9.85 26.48
N VAL A 49 -22.72 9.28 27.18
CA VAL A 49 -23.49 8.14 26.69
C VAL A 49 -24.79 8.67 26.11
N ALA A 50 -25.05 8.40 24.84
CA ALA A 50 -26.32 8.74 24.23
C ALA A 50 -26.66 7.75 23.13
N ARG A 51 -27.86 7.16 23.19
CA ARG A 51 -28.39 6.26 22.16
C ARG A 51 -27.51 5.02 21.93
N GLY A 52 -26.84 4.51 22.97
CA GLY A 52 -25.95 3.35 22.87
C GLY A 52 -24.54 3.64 22.35
N ARG A 53 -24.14 4.91 22.26
CA ARG A 53 -22.75 5.35 22.04
C ARG A 53 -22.20 5.94 23.30
N ALA A 54 -20.96 5.58 23.66
CA ALA A 54 -20.16 6.32 24.60
C ALA A 54 -19.05 7.07 23.84
N THR A 55 -18.88 8.35 24.12
CA THR A 55 -17.72 9.13 23.66
C THR A 55 -17.02 9.74 24.85
N VAL A 56 -15.70 9.84 24.80
CA VAL A 56 -14.89 10.56 25.79
C VAL A 56 -14.26 11.79 25.15
N VAL A 57 -14.24 12.89 25.88
CA VAL A 57 -13.46 14.08 25.52
C VAL A 57 -12.61 14.50 26.70
N ASP A 58 -11.39 14.92 26.43
CA ASP A 58 -10.50 15.53 27.43
C ASP A 58 -10.99 16.95 27.76
N LEU A 59 -10.97 17.34 29.04
CA LEU A 59 -11.39 18.68 29.48
C LEU A 59 -10.21 19.61 29.75
N GLY A 60 -9.08 19.40 29.09
CA GLY A 60 -7.83 20.13 29.33
C GLY A 60 -7.07 19.58 30.54
N ALA A 61 -7.07 18.26 30.73
CA ALA A 61 -6.44 17.65 31.87
C ALA A 61 -4.91 17.73 31.80
N ALA A 62 -4.26 18.02 32.93
CA ALA A 62 -2.81 18.20 32.99
C ALA A 62 -2.02 16.98 32.47
N ASN A 63 -2.49 15.76 32.80
CA ASN A 63 -1.87 14.52 32.36
C ASN A 63 -2.55 13.89 31.12
N GLY A 64 -3.63 14.51 30.63
CA GLY A 64 -4.39 14.06 29.46
C GLY A 64 -5.18 12.77 29.65
N THR A 65 -6.16 12.60 28.76
CA THR A 65 -6.99 11.40 28.60
C THR A 65 -6.49 10.59 27.41
N PHE A 66 -6.50 9.27 27.52
CA PHE A 66 -6.10 8.35 26.45
C PHE A 66 -7.14 7.26 26.22
N VAL A 67 -7.28 6.80 24.98
CA VAL A 67 -8.07 5.63 24.59
C VAL A 67 -7.16 4.71 23.78
N ASN A 68 -6.97 3.47 24.24
CA ASN A 68 -6.06 2.48 23.66
C ASN A 68 -4.65 3.06 23.39
N GLY A 69 -4.12 3.82 24.37
CA GLY A 69 -2.81 4.47 24.28
C GLY A 69 -2.76 5.75 23.43
N ARG A 70 -3.84 6.12 22.71
CA ARG A 70 -3.89 7.35 21.92
C ARG A 70 -4.48 8.49 22.72
N ARG A 71 -3.80 9.64 22.76
CA ARG A 71 -4.27 10.83 23.48
C ARG A 71 -5.55 11.37 22.83
N VAL A 72 -6.55 11.64 23.65
CA VAL A 72 -7.80 12.29 23.26
C VAL A 72 -7.52 13.79 23.13
N THR A 73 -7.80 14.35 21.95
CA THR A 73 -7.65 15.78 21.65
C THR A 73 -9.01 16.49 21.72
N ASP A 74 -9.17 17.64 21.06
CA ASP A 74 -10.38 18.48 21.16
C ASP A 74 -11.68 17.80 20.69
N ASP A 75 -11.58 16.78 19.83
CA ASP A 75 -12.73 16.06 19.29
C ASP A 75 -13.14 14.87 20.20
N PRO A 76 -14.45 14.64 20.44
CA PRO A 76 -14.91 13.48 21.17
C PRO A 76 -14.50 12.16 20.48
N VAL A 77 -13.85 11.28 21.23
CA VAL A 77 -13.41 9.95 20.79
C VAL A 77 -14.45 8.91 21.20
N ALA A 78 -14.90 8.06 20.28
CA ALA A 78 -15.83 6.98 20.59
C ALA A 78 -15.14 5.87 21.40
N ILE A 79 -15.80 5.39 22.45
CA ILE A 79 -15.35 4.28 23.30
C ILE A 79 -16.36 3.13 23.25
N GLY A 80 -15.85 1.90 23.28
CA GLY A 80 -16.59 0.65 23.12
C GLY A 80 -16.15 -0.42 24.12
N PRO A 81 -16.84 -1.57 24.17
CA PRO A 81 -16.39 -2.72 24.96
C PRO A 81 -14.98 -3.17 24.53
N GLY A 82 -14.11 -3.47 25.48
CA GLY A 82 -12.71 -3.84 25.28
C GLY A 82 -11.74 -2.67 25.10
N ASP A 83 -12.23 -1.43 24.96
CA ASP A 83 -11.33 -0.27 24.91
C ASP A 83 -10.75 0.01 26.30
N VAL A 84 -9.44 0.30 26.35
CA VAL A 84 -8.73 0.73 27.55
C VAL A 84 -8.67 2.25 27.59
N LEU A 85 -9.30 2.87 28.59
CA LEU A 85 -9.22 4.30 28.83
C LEU A 85 -8.16 4.56 29.90
N ALA A 86 -7.37 5.63 29.74
CA ALA A 86 -6.48 6.10 30.80
C ALA A 86 -6.73 7.57 31.11
N PHE A 87 -6.84 7.89 32.40
CA PHE A 87 -6.98 9.26 32.91
C PHE A 87 -5.82 9.52 33.87
N GLY A 88 -4.76 10.17 33.37
CA GLY A 88 -3.48 10.17 34.08
C GLY A 88 -2.93 8.73 34.27
N PRO A 89 -2.56 8.32 35.49
CA PRO A 89 -1.99 6.98 35.73
C PRO A 89 -3.05 5.87 35.85
N VAL A 90 -4.33 6.19 36.00
CA VAL A 90 -5.39 5.20 36.25
C VAL A 90 -5.96 4.70 34.93
N GLN A 91 -6.02 3.37 34.75
CA GLN A 91 -6.61 2.76 33.56
C GLN A 91 -7.95 2.09 33.85
N PHE A 92 -8.77 2.01 32.82
CA PHE A 92 -10.09 1.41 32.85
C PHE A 92 -10.28 0.52 31.65
N MET A 93 -10.83 -0.67 31.88
CA MET A 93 -11.42 -1.47 30.82
C MET A 93 -12.88 -1.05 30.65
N CYS A 94 -13.25 -0.70 29.42
CA CYS A 94 -14.64 -0.41 29.05
C CYS A 94 -15.37 -1.71 28.70
N TYR A 95 -16.57 -1.88 29.24
CA TYR A 95 -17.52 -2.92 28.87
C TYR A 95 -18.81 -2.24 28.41
N GLY A 96 -19.67 -2.97 27.69
CA GLY A 96 -20.89 -2.41 27.14
C GLY A 96 -21.51 -3.37 26.12
N PRO A 97 -22.54 -2.93 25.37
CA PRO A 97 -23.20 -3.80 24.41
C PRO A 97 -22.20 -4.26 23.34
N PRO A 98 -22.18 -5.56 22.99
CA PRO A 98 -21.15 -6.13 22.12
C PRO A 98 -21.09 -5.36 20.80
N ARG A 99 -19.88 -4.92 20.46
CA ARG A 99 -19.60 -4.18 19.24
C ARG A 99 -18.96 -5.15 18.26
N ILE A 100 -19.59 -5.35 17.12
CA ILE A 100 -19.10 -6.23 16.08
C ILE A 100 -18.05 -5.51 15.24
N ASP A 101 -16.87 -6.08 15.13
CA ASP A 101 -15.75 -5.50 14.39
C ASP A 101 -15.63 -6.08 12.98
N ILE A 102 -15.83 -5.23 11.96
CA ILE A 102 -15.53 -5.54 10.56
C ILE A 102 -14.19 -4.92 10.20
N LEU A 103 -13.19 -5.76 9.91
CA LEU A 103 -11.87 -5.34 9.45
C LEU A 103 -11.71 -5.60 7.95
N ILE A 104 -11.28 -4.59 7.21
CA ILE A 104 -11.03 -4.66 5.77
C ILE A 104 -9.54 -4.50 5.53
N LEU A 105 -8.94 -5.42 4.77
CA LEU A 105 -7.52 -5.36 4.40
C LEU A 105 -7.39 -4.98 2.92
N GLY A 106 -6.76 -3.84 2.64
CA GLY A 106 -6.46 -3.32 1.31
C GLY A 106 -7.20 -2.02 0.95
N GLY A 107 -6.46 -1.00 0.51
CA GLY A 107 -6.98 0.31 0.09
C GLY A 107 -7.35 0.44 -1.39
N GLY A 108 -7.46 -0.67 -2.12
CA GLY A 108 -7.80 -0.70 -3.55
C GLY A 108 -9.32 -0.63 -3.83
N PHE A 109 -9.70 -0.95 -5.08
CA PHE A 109 -11.11 -0.94 -5.53
C PHE A 109 -12.02 -1.79 -4.64
N ALA A 110 -11.56 -2.97 -4.24
CA ALA A 110 -12.32 -3.91 -3.42
C ALA A 110 -12.57 -3.36 -2.00
N GLY A 111 -11.49 -2.99 -1.29
CA GLY A 111 -11.58 -2.59 0.11
C GLY A 111 -12.23 -1.22 0.33
N VAL A 112 -11.82 -0.19 -0.42
CA VAL A 112 -12.43 1.15 -0.32
C VAL A 112 -13.92 1.10 -0.65
N THR A 113 -14.31 0.37 -1.69
CA THR A 113 -15.73 0.24 -2.04
C THR A 113 -16.50 -0.51 -0.96
N THR A 114 -15.94 -1.59 -0.41
CA THR A 114 -16.59 -2.35 0.67
C THR A 114 -16.81 -1.46 1.89
N ALA A 115 -15.78 -0.72 2.30
CA ALA A 115 -15.84 0.27 3.38
C ALA A 115 -16.94 1.31 3.15
N THR A 116 -16.94 1.96 1.97
CA THR A 116 -17.96 2.98 1.68
C THR A 116 -19.38 2.42 1.63
N GLU A 117 -19.58 1.21 1.13
CA GLU A 117 -20.90 0.56 1.06
C GLU A 117 -21.38 0.10 2.44
N LEU A 118 -20.49 -0.40 3.30
CA LEU A 118 -20.79 -0.71 4.70
C LEU A 118 -21.23 0.55 5.44
N ILE A 119 -20.48 1.66 5.35
CA ILE A 119 -20.86 2.91 6.01
C ILE A 119 -22.22 3.43 5.53
N LYS A 120 -22.49 3.38 4.22
CA LYS A 120 -23.80 3.77 3.66
C LYS A 120 -24.94 2.93 4.22
N LYS A 121 -24.74 1.62 4.40
CA LYS A 121 -25.75 0.70 4.93
C LYS A 121 -25.90 0.81 6.45
N LEU A 122 -24.79 1.03 7.17
CA LEU A 122 -24.78 1.13 8.62
C LEU A 122 -25.42 2.44 9.08
N ARG A 123 -25.11 3.59 8.48
CA ARG A 123 -25.68 4.94 8.72
C ARG A 123 -26.02 5.31 10.19
N LYS A 124 -27.06 4.72 10.78
CA LYS A 124 -27.52 4.94 12.16
C LYS A 124 -27.06 3.87 13.16
N ARG A 125 -26.59 2.73 12.67
CA ARG A 125 -26.14 1.56 13.43
C ARG A 125 -24.86 1.88 14.20
N GLN A 126 -24.79 1.42 15.46
CA GLN A 126 -23.73 1.83 16.40
C GLN A 126 -23.01 0.63 17.03
N ASP A 127 -23.65 -0.54 16.97
CA ASP A 127 -23.16 -1.86 17.36
C ASP A 127 -22.15 -2.46 16.38
N VAL A 128 -21.79 -1.76 15.28
CA VAL A 128 -20.81 -2.26 14.29
C VAL A 128 -19.71 -1.22 14.06
N ARG A 129 -18.44 -1.62 14.19
CA ARG A 129 -17.26 -0.84 13.79
C ARG A 129 -16.80 -1.31 12.41
N VAL A 130 -16.39 -0.37 11.56
CA VAL A 130 -15.69 -0.67 10.31
C VAL A 130 -14.28 -0.08 10.39
N SER A 131 -13.30 -0.95 10.22
CA SER A 131 -11.88 -0.60 10.15
C SER A 131 -11.31 -0.96 8.78
N LEU A 132 -10.39 -0.15 8.26
CA LEU A 132 -9.69 -0.43 7.01
C LEU A 132 -8.19 -0.23 7.20
N VAL A 133 -7.40 -1.23 6.80
CA VAL A 133 -5.94 -1.19 6.79
C VAL A 133 -5.46 -1.10 5.35
N SER A 134 -4.58 -0.14 5.06
CA SER A 134 -3.92 -0.02 3.76
C SER A 134 -2.51 0.51 3.94
N GLN A 135 -1.56 -0.01 3.17
CA GLN A 135 -0.19 0.50 3.16
C GLN A 135 -0.15 1.96 2.69
N ASP A 136 -0.89 2.27 1.62
CA ASP A 136 -1.05 3.63 1.13
C ASP A 136 -2.23 4.34 1.80
N ASN A 137 -2.08 5.64 2.06
CA ASN A 137 -3.17 6.49 2.57
C ASN A 137 -4.14 6.97 1.48
N PHE A 138 -3.93 6.55 0.23
CA PHE A 138 -4.69 6.93 -0.93
C PHE A 138 -5.20 5.72 -1.71
N PHE A 139 -6.30 5.92 -2.42
CA PHE A 139 -6.83 5.03 -3.44
C PHE A 139 -6.31 5.48 -4.80
N LEU A 140 -5.66 4.56 -5.53
CA LEU A 140 -5.17 4.76 -6.88
C LEU A 140 -6.21 4.33 -7.91
N PHE A 141 -6.62 5.25 -8.80
CA PHE A 141 -7.47 4.91 -9.94
C PHE A 141 -6.65 4.32 -11.09
N GLN A 142 -6.26 3.05 -10.93
CA GLN A 142 -5.36 2.31 -11.81
C GLN A 142 -5.67 2.37 -13.33
N PRO A 143 -6.94 2.42 -13.80
CA PRO A 143 -7.21 2.45 -15.24
C PRO A 143 -6.64 3.67 -15.99
N MET A 144 -6.24 4.72 -15.28
CA MET A 144 -5.64 5.92 -15.87
C MET A 144 -4.14 6.03 -15.56
N LEU A 145 -3.54 5.01 -14.95
CA LEU A 145 -2.12 4.96 -14.64
C LEU A 145 -1.22 5.04 -15.89
N PRO A 146 -1.55 4.40 -17.04
CA PRO A 146 -0.72 4.51 -18.24
C PRO A 146 -0.53 5.95 -18.73
N GLU A 147 -1.53 6.83 -18.58
CA GLU A 147 -1.43 8.24 -18.98
C GLU A 147 -0.41 9.04 -18.14
N ILE A 148 0.00 8.55 -16.96
CA ILE A 148 1.11 9.15 -16.20
C ILE A 148 2.45 8.87 -16.88
N VAL A 149 2.60 7.69 -17.53
CA VAL A 149 3.85 7.31 -18.21
C VAL A 149 4.20 8.33 -19.29
N SER A 150 3.20 8.85 -20.02
CA SER A 150 3.42 9.90 -21.01
C SER A 150 3.38 11.32 -20.46
N GLY A 151 2.95 11.54 -19.22
CA GLY A 151 2.65 12.88 -18.68
C GLY A 151 1.36 13.48 -19.23
N SER A 152 0.43 12.66 -19.76
CA SER A 152 -0.89 13.12 -20.22
C SER A 152 -1.84 13.48 -19.07
N ILE A 153 -1.56 12.98 -17.87
CA ILE A 153 -2.29 13.30 -16.64
C ILE A 153 -1.27 13.51 -15.53
N GLU A 154 -1.52 14.52 -14.70
CA GLU A 154 -0.65 14.78 -13.57
C GLU A 154 -0.87 13.75 -12.46
N THR A 155 0.23 13.26 -11.89
CA THR A 155 0.27 12.10 -10.99
C THR A 155 -0.75 12.18 -9.85
N GLN A 156 -0.88 13.36 -9.23
CA GLN A 156 -1.77 13.57 -8.09
C GLN A 156 -3.26 13.53 -8.45
N HIS A 157 -3.62 13.68 -9.73
CA HIS A 157 -5.00 13.83 -10.16
C HIS A 157 -5.79 12.51 -10.17
N ILE A 158 -5.11 11.35 -10.21
CA ILE A 158 -5.76 10.03 -10.09
C ILE A 158 -5.70 9.43 -8.68
N LEU A 159 -5.12 10.16 -7.72
CA LEU A 159 -4.99 9.75 -6.31
C LEU A 159 -6.10 10.31 -5.45
N ASN A 160 -6.77 9.46 -4.67
CA ASN A 160 -7.88 9.90 -3.81
C ASN A 160 -7.60 9.54 -2.35
N PRO A 161 -7.49 10.51 -1.42
CA PRO A 161 -7.23 10.19 -0.01
C PRO A 161 -8.31 9.24 0.56
N ILE A 162 -7.90 8.09 1.11
CA ILE A 162 -8.84 7.10 1.65
C ILE A 162 -9.64 7.71 2.79
N ARG A 163 -9.01 8.52 3.65
CA ARG A 163 -9.68 9.26 4.73
C ARG A 163 -10.83 10.14 4.25
N ARG A 164 -10.73 10.67 3.02
CA ARG A 164 -11.80 11.48 2.40
C ARG A 164 -12.91 10.61 1.82
N LEU A 165 -12.57 9.48 1.20
CA LEU A 165 -13.53 8.56 0.59
C LEU A 165 -14.33 7.77 1.65
N CYS A 166 -13.68 7.37 2.74
CA CYS A 166 -14.19 6.47 3.76
C CYS A 166 -14.47 7.20 5.09
N ARG A 167 -15.14 8.36 5.02
CA ARG A 167 -15.56 9.09 6.24
C ARG A 167 -16.38 8.17 7.16
N GLY A 168 -16.00 8.08 8.44
CA GLY A 168 -16.63 7.21 9.42
C GLY A 168 -16.02 5.80 9.53
N VAL A 169 -15.00 5.47 8.73
CA VAL A 169 -14.19 4.26 8.88
C VAL A 169 -12.96 4.56 9.74
N ASN A 170 -12.60 3.63 10.62
CA ASN A 170 -11.34 3.69 11.34
C ASN A 170 -10.20 3.26 10.41
N PHE A 171 -9.39 4.23 9.96
CA PHE A 171 -8.36 3.98 8.94
C PHE A 171 -6.97 3.87 9.54
N TYR A 172 -6.30 2.77 9.23
CA TYR A 172 -4.93 2.44 9.61
C TYR A 172 -4.04 2.47 8.37
N ALA A 173 -3.07 3.41 8.36
CA ALA A 173 -2.03 3.45 7.34
C ALA A 173 -0.88 2.54 7.78
N GLY A 174 -0.72 1.39 7.13
CA GLY A 174 0.26 0.40 7.53
C GLY A 174 0.25 -0.86 6.69
N LYS A 175 1.34 -1.62 6.77
CA LYS A 175 1.49 -2.89 6.07
C LYS A 175 0.99 -4.02 6.96
N VAL A 176 0.18 -4.93 6.41
CA VAL A 176 -0.24 -6.13 7.12
C VAL A 176 0.93 -7.12 7.17
N GLU A 177 1.32 -7.54 8.38
CA GLU A 177 2.41 -8.50 8.59
C GLU A 177 1.90 -9.93 8.75
N SER A 178 0.84 -10.10 9.54
CA SER A 178 0.25 -11.41 9.80
C SER A 178 -1.25 -11.32 10.07
N ILE A 179 -1.94 -12.42 9.77
CA ILE A 179 -3.36 -12.61 10.05
C ILE A 179 -3.49 -13.91 10.84
N ASP A 180 -3.94 -13.81 12.08
CA ASP A 180 -4.28 -14.96 12.91
C ASP A 180 -5.80 -15.11 12.93
N VAL A 181 -6.30 -16.14 12.26
CA VAL A 181 -7.73 -16.42 12.17
C VAL A 181 -8.28 -17.13 13.41
N THR A 182 -7.40 -17.75 14.22
CA THR A 182 -7.78 -18.47 15.44
C THR A 182 -8.04 -17.49 16.58
N THR A 183 -7.15 -16.52 16.77
CA THR A 183 -7.33 -15.43 17.75
C THR A 183 -8.12 -14.25 17.18
N LYS A 184 -8.42 -14.28 15.88
CA LYS A 184 -9.09 -13.22 15.11
C LYS A 184 -8.41 -11.86 15.23
N GLN A 185 -7.10 -11.86 14.98
CA GLN A 185 -6.25 -10.67 15.08
C GLN A 185 -5.44 -10.47 13.80
N VAL A 186 -5.20 -9.22 13.46
CA VAL A 186 -4.31 -8.81 12.37
C VAL A 186 -3.20 -7.96 12.96
N THR A 187 -1.96 -8.33 12.69
CA THR A 187 -0.79 -7.51 13.06
C THR A 187 -0.46 -6.58 11.91
N VAL A 188 -0.49 -5.29 12.19
CA VAL A 188 -0.24 -4.22 11.22
C VAL A 188 0.98 -3.43 11.66
N ARG A 189 1.90 -3.22 10.73
CA ARG A 189 3.04 -2.35 10.94
C ARG A 189 2.71 -0.92 10.51
N THR A 190 2.72 0.00 11.45
CA THR A 190 2.33 1.40 11.26
C THR A 190 3.50 2.37 11.50
N GLY A 191 3.39 3.59 10.95
CA GLY A 191 4.35 4.67 11.15
C GLY A 191 5.74 4.47 10.51
N GLN A 192 6.64 5.44 10.71
CA GLN A 192 8.05 5.31 10.34
C GLN A 192 8.88 4.56 11.40
N GLU A 193 8.32 4.36 12.60
CA GLU A 193 8.99 3.73 13.75
C GLU A 193 8.77 2.22 13.84
N ASN A 194 8.21 1.57 12.81
CA ASN A 194 8.01 0.12 12.77
C ASN A 194 7.15 -0.42 13.95
N GLU A 195 6.24 0.40 14.48
CA GLU A 195 5.33 -0.03 15.54
C GLU A 195 4.40 -1.13 15.01
N LEU A 196 4.25 -2.20 15.79
CA LEU A 196 3.29 -3.26 15.51
C LEU A 196 2.02 -2.97 16.30
N GLU A 197 0.92 -2.75 15.58
CA GLU A 197 -0.41 -2.60 16.11
C GLU A 197 -1.20 -3.88 15.84
N VAL A 198 -1.82 -4.43 16.89
CA VAL A 198 -2.68 -5.62 16.78
C VAL A 198 -4.13 -5.17 16.73
N ILE A 199 -4.85 -5.59 15.68
CA ILE A 199 -6.22 -5.19 15.43
C ILE A 199 -7.10 -6.44 15.42
N SER A 200 -8.05 -6.51 16.35
CA SER A 200 -9.04 -7.59 16.42
C SER A 200 -10.16 -7.43 15.40
N PHE A 201 -10.81 -8.53 15.04
CA PHE A 201 -11.98 -8.54 14.17
C PHE A 201 -12.99 -9.63 14.54
N ASP A 202 -14.26 -9.42 14.23
CA ASP A 202 -15.27 -10.48 14.18
C ASP A 202 -15.46 -10.99 12.76
N TYR A 203 -15.43 -10.07 11.80
CA TYR A 203 -15.53 -10.31 10.38
C TYR A 203 -14.33 -9.70 9.66
N LEU A 204 -13.72 -10.46 8.75
CA LEU A 204 -12.57 -10.04 7.97
C LEU A 204 -12.92 -9.99 6.49
N VAL A 205 -12.55 -8.91 5.81
CA VAL A 205 -12.69 -8.76 4.36
C VAL A 205 -11.31 -8.62 3.72
N LEU A 206 -10.92 -9.63 2.93
CA LEU A 206 -9.66 -9.69 2.20
C LEU A 206 -9.81 -9.03 0.83
N GLY A 207 -9.26 -7.82 0.69
CA GLY A 207 -9.14 -7.04 -0.55
C GLY A 207 -7.70 -6.61 -0.83
N LEU A 208 -6.74 -7.47 -0.51
CA LEU A 208 -5.29 -7.26 -0.68
C LEU A 208 -4.86 -7.14 -2.15
N GLY A 209 -5.71 -7.60 -3.07
CA GLY A 209 -5.44 -7.55 -4.50
C GLY A 209 -4.33 -8.51 -4.94
N SER A 210 -3.67 -8.17 -6.05
CA SER A 210 -2.56 -8.94 -6.60
C SER A 210 -1.23 -8.19 -6.43
N VAL A 211 -0.13 -8.92 -6.56
CA VAL A 211 1.24 -8.44 -6.69
C VAL A 211 1.81 -8.90 -8.04
N THR A 212 2.99 -8.42 -8.38
CA THR A 212 3.73 -8.89 -9.55
C THR A 212 4.78 -9.90 -9.12
N ASP A 213 4.73 -11.11 -9.68
CA ASP A 213 5.69 -12.19 -9.50
C ASP A 213 6.33 -12.53 -10.85
N LEU A 214 7.60 -12.12 -11.03
CA LEU A 214 8.39 -12.41 -12.21
C LEU A 214 9.43 -13.50 -11.97
N SER A 215 9.42 -14.17 -10.81
CA SER A 215 10.42 -15.18 -10.42
C SER A 215 10.50 -16.38 -11.36
N ARG A 216 9.46 -16.59 -12.18
CA ARG A 216 9.38 -17.66 -13.18
C ARG A 216 10.38 -17.49 -14.33
N ASN A 217 10.89 -16.28 -14.53
CA ASN A 217 11.75 -15.91 -15.65
C ASN A 217 13.04 -15.29 -15.10
N PRO A 218 14.20 -15.95 -15.24
CA PRO A 218 15.47 -15.45 -14.71
C PRO A 218 15.77 -14.01 -15.16
N GLY A 219 16.20 -13.17 -14.22
CA GLY A 219 16.58 -11.78 -14.46
C GLY A 219 15.41 -10.80 -14.60
N MET A 220 14.16 -11.26 -14.64
CA MET A 220 13.01 -10.36 -14.76
C MET A 220 12.73 -9.56 -13.49
N ASN A 221 12.95 -10.12 -12.29
CA ASN A 221 12.76 -9.37 -11.05
C ASN A 221 13.85 -8.28 -10.88
N GLU A 222 15.03 -8.53 -11.44
CA GLU A 222 16.22 -7.69 -11.30
C GLU A 222 16.27 -6.56 -12.33
N HIS A 223 15.73 -6.79 -13.54
CA HIS A 223 15.94 -5.90 -14.68
C HIS A 223 14.65 -5.38 -15.34
N ALA A 224 13.49 -5.99 -15.08
CA ALA A 224 12.26 -5.49 -15.70
C ALA A 224 11.69 -4.29 -14.93
N LEU A 225 11.25 -3.30 -15.68
CA LEU A 225 10.45 -2.19 -15.17
C LEU A 225 9.00 -2.63 -14.99
N LEU A 226 8.31 -2.03 -14.02
CA LEU A 226 6.89 -2.27 -13.78
C LEU A 226 6.06 -1.04 -14.20
N ALA A 227 4.74 -1.21 -14.22
CA ALA A 227 3.78 -0.11 -14.48
C ALA A 227 2.50 -0.32 -13.66
N ARG A 228 2.65 -0.58 -12.35
CA ARG A 228 1.55 -0.99 -11.45
C ARG A 228 1.26 0.05 -10.37
N THR A 229 2.29 0.70 -9.88
CA THR A 229 2.22 1.76 -8.86
C THR A 229 2.46 3.14 -9.47
N ILE A 230 2.17 4.20 -8.72
CA ILE A 230 2.57 5.56 -9.10
C ILE A 230 4.10 5.66 -9.24
N GLY A 231 4.84 5.05 -8.31
CA GLY A 231 6.30 5.04 -8.35
C GLY A 231 6.80 4.38 -9.63
N ASP A 232 6.17 3.28 -10.05
CA ASP A 232 6.50 2.57 -11.28
C ASP A 232 6.26 3.45 -12.51
N ALA A 233 5.10 4.10 -12.62
CA ALA A 233 4.76 4.94 -13.77
C ALA A 233 5.71 6.15 -13.88
N PHE A 234 6.05 6.75 -12.75
CA PHE A 234 7.00 7.86 -12.68
C PHE A 234 8.42 7.43 -13.04
N HIS A 235 8.87 6.30 -12.48
CA HIS A 235 10.17 5.72 -12.79
C HIS A 235 10.27 5.35 -14.28
N LEU A 236 9.23 4.75 -14.85
CA LEU A 236 9.17 4.41 -16.26
C LEU A 236 9.24 5.66 -17.16
N ARG A 237 8.48 6.72 -16.84
CA ARG A 237 8.57 7.99 -17.57
C ARG A 237 9.99 8.55 -17.57
N ASN A 238 10.62 8.62 -16.39
CA ASN A 238 11.98 9.12 -16.27
C ASN A 238 13.00 8.23 -16.99
N HIS A 239 12.83 6.91 -16.93
CA HIS A 239 13.68 5.95 -17.64
C HIS A 239 13.60 6.15 -19.15
N VAL A 240 12.40 6.33 -19.71
CA VAL A 240 12.23 6.59 -21.15
C VAL A 240 12.97 7.85 -21.58
N LEU A 241 12.81 8.96 -20.83
CA LEU A 241 13.53 10.20 -21.10
C LEU A 241 15.05 10.04 -20.93
N ASP A 242 15.50 9.31 -19.91
CA ASP A 242 16.90 9.03 -19.67
C ASP A 242 17.55 8.20 -20.79
N MET A 243 16.80 7.27 -21.41
CA MET A 243 17.28 6.54 -22.57
C MET A 243 17.47 7.46 -23.78
N LEU A 244 16.62 8.48 -23.97
CA LEU A 244 16.78 9.47 -25.03
C LEU A 244 18.00 10.37 -24.77
N GLU A 245 18.17 10.87 -23.54
CA GLU A 245 19.36 11.65 -23.14
C GLU A 245 20.67 10.87 -23.36
N LYS A 246 20.71 9.60 -22.93
CA LYS A 246 21.87 8.74 -23.13
C LYS A 246 22.11 8.47 -24.60
N ALA A 247 21.07 8.19 -25.38
CA ALA A 247 21.21 7.93 -26.81
C ALA A 247 21.83 9.13 -27.54
N ASP A 248 21.41 10.36 -27.21
CA ASP A 248 21.97 11.59 -27.79
C ASP A 248 23.45 11.82 -27.47
N ALA A 249 23.90 11.36 -26.31
CA ALA A 249 25.32 11.40 -25.92
C ALA A 249 26.12 10.18 -26.39
N GLU A 250 25.47 9.14 -26.92
CA GLU A 250 26.11 7.87 -27.28
C GLU A 250 26.69 7.89 -28.69
N SER A 251 27.96 7.46 -28.79
CA SER A 251 28.70 7.39 -30.05
C SER A 251 28.77 5.96 -30.61
N ASP A 252 28.66 4.93 -29.76
CA ASP A 252 28.59 3.54 -30.20
C ASP A 252 27.22 3.25 -30.84
N PRO A 253 27.15 2.92 -32.15
CA PRO A 253 25.89 2.64 -32.82
C PRO A 253 25.12 1.45 -32.23
N ASP A 254 25.81 0.43 -31.70
CA ASP A 254 25.15 -0.74 -31.13
C ASP A 254 24.50 -0.42 -29.78
N GLU A 255 25.19 0.33 -28.94
CA GLU A 255 24.66 0.80 -27.66
C GLU A 255 23.53 1.82 -27.86
N ARG A 256 23.69 2.75 -28.81
CA ARG A 256 22.63 3.69 -29.19
C ARG A 256 21.36 2.95 -29.64
N ALA A 257 21.51 1.87 -30.42
CA ALA A 257 20.38 1.04 -30.81
C ALA A 257 19.72 0.30 -29.62
N ARG A 258 20.50 -0.13 -28.61
CA ARG A 258 19.98 -0.71 -27.35
C ARG A 258 19.17 0.29 -26.54
N LEU A 259 19.68 1.51 -26.40
CA LEU A 259 19.04 2.61 -25.67
C LEU A 259 17.69 2.98 -26.32
N LEU A 260 17.65 3.01 -27.66
CA LEU A 260 16.45 3.36 -28.44
C LEU A 260 15.50 2.18 -28.73
N THR A 261 15.73 1.02 -28.12
CA THR A 261 14.83 -0.15 -28.22
C THR A 261 14.03 -0.31 -26.93
N PHE A 262 12.71 -0.23 -27.02
CA PHE A 262 11.78 -0.33 -25.88
C PHE A 262 10.88 -1.55 -26.04
N VAL A 263 10.88 -2.44 -25.04
CA VAL A 263 10.12 -3.69 -25.05
C VAL A 263 9.05 -3.67 -23.96
N VAL A 264 7.83 -4.07 -24.30
CA VAL A 264 6.75 -4.32 -23.32
C VAL A 264 6.33 -5.78 -23.41
N ALA A 265 6.38 -6.49 -22.29
CA ALA A 265 5.92 -7.87 -22.18
C ALA A 265 4.48 -7.90 -21.66
N GLY A 266 3.56 -8.42 -22.49
CA GLY A 266 2.14 -8.57 -22.20
C GLY A 266 1.26 -7.69 -23.09
N GLY A 267 0.56 -8.29 -24.05
CA GLY A 267 -0.38 -7.61 -24.95
C GLY A 267 -1.83 -7.56 -24.46
N GLY A 268 -2.06 -7.57 -23.15
CA GLY A 268 -3.37 -7.26 -22.54
C GLY A 268 -3.62 -5.75 -22.47
N PHE A 269 -4.68 -5.31 -21.79
CA PHE A 269 -5.01 -3.87 -21.64
C PHE A 269 -3.80 -3.05 -21.19
N SER A 270 -3.20 -3.41 -20.04
CA SER A 270 -2.11 -2.64 -19.44
C SER A 270 -0.90 -2.50 -20.36
N GLY A 271 -0.41 -3.57 -21.00
CA GLY A 271 0.78 -3.47 -21.83
C GLY A 271 0.53 -2.80 -23.19
N VAL A 272 -0.68 -2.94 -23.75
CA VAL A 272 -1.08 -2.16 -24.93
C VAL A 272 -1.14 -0.67 -24.60
N GLU A 273 -1.78 -0.29 -23.49
CA GLU A 273 -1.89 1.10 -23.06
C GLU A 273 -0.51 1.69 -22.73
N VAL A 274 0.31 0.99 -21.93
CA VAL A 274 1.67 1.43 -21.58
C VAL A 274 2.54 1.58 -22.82
N MET A 275 2.56 0.62 -23.74
CA MET A 275 3.33 0.74 -24.98
C MET A 275 2.87 1.93 -25.83
N ALA A 276 1.55 2.15 -25.91
CA ALA A 276 1.02 3.28 -26.67
C ALA A 276 1.39 4.62 -26.05
N GLU A 277 1.38 4.73 -24.71
CA GLU A 277 1.79 5.94 -23.98
C GLU A 277 3.31 6.18 -24.05
N ILE A 278 4.14 5.13 -24.04
CA ILE A 278 5.59 5.24 -24.32
C ILE A 278 5.83 5.75 -25.75
N ALA A 279 5.14 5.18 -26.74
CA ALA A 279 5.25 5.59 -28.14
C ALA A 279 4.90 7.06 -28.33
N ASP A 280 3.85 7.49 -27.64
CA ASP A 280 3.34 8.86 -27.61
C ASP A 280 4.33 9.83 -26.93
N LEU A 281 4.93 9.45 -25.80
CA LEU A 281 5.96 10.24 -25.12
C LEU A 281 7.19 10.42 -26.00
N ILE A 282 7.72 9.32 -26.56
CA ILE A 282 8.89 9.36 -27.44
C ILE A 282 8.57 10.21 -28.67
N GLY A 283 7.41 10.01 -29.29
CA GLY A 283 6.99 10.80 -30.45
C GLY A 283 6.97 12.31 -30.20
N ASP A 284 6.49 12.74 -29.03
CA ASP A 284 6.51 14.15 -28.64
C ASP A 284 7.94 14.63 -28.31
N ALA A 285 8.74 13.80 -27.64
CA ALA A 285 10.11 14.11 -27.23
C ALA A 285 11.08 14.27 -28.41
N LEU A 286 10.99 13.42 -29.45
CA LEU A 286 11.92 13.44 -30.60
C LEU A 286 11.97 14.79 -31.36
N ASN A 287 11.04 15.72 -31.10
CA ASN A 287 11.14 17.09 -31.62
C ASN A 287 12.29 17.91 -30.98
N PHE A 288 12.83 17.45 -29.85
CA PHE A 288 13.83 18.14 -29.04
C PHE A 288 15.13 17.34 -28.86
N TYR A 289 15.16 16.08 -29.29
CA TYR A 289 16.32 15.18 -29.22
C TYR A 289 16.92 14.94 -30.62
N ALA A 290 18.20 14.56 -30.68
CA ALA A 290 18.90 14.26 -31.93
C ALA A 290 18.50 12.89 -32.53
N ALA A 291 18.02 11.97 -31.69
CA ALA A 291 17.44 10.70 -32.13
C ALA A 291 16.32 10.91 -33.17
N ARG A 292 16.31 10.06 -34.20
CA ARG A 292 15.28 10.06 -35.25
C ARG A 292 14.29 8.93 -35.06
N ARG A 293 13.09 9.09 -35.63
CA ARG A 293 12.00 8.13 -35.47
C ARG A 293 12.36 6.73 -35.96
N GLU A 294 13.16 6.64 -37.02
CA GLU A 294 13.55 5.38 -37.66
C GLU A 294 14.55 4.57 -36.82
N GLU A 295 15.24 5.23 -35.89
CA GLU A 295 16.19 4.58 -34.96
C GLU A 295 15.46 3.93 -33.77
N VAL A 296 14.26 4.42 -33.43
CA VAL A 296 13.48 3.94 -32.28
C VAL A 296 12.73 2.66 -32.62
N LYS A 297 12.96 1.60 -31.84
CA LYS A 297 12.23 0.33 -31.94
C LYS A 297 11.28 0.19 -30.76
N LEU A 298 10.00 -0.02 -31.04
CA LEU A 298 8.95 -0.24 -30.04
C LEU A 298 8.39 -1.65 -30.24
N ILE A 299 8.60 -2.56 -29.28
CA ILE A 299 8.25 -3.98 -29.44
C ILE A 299 7.28 -4.42 -28.35
N LEU A 300 6.07 -4.81 -28.73
CA LEU A 300 5.05 -5.38 -27.84
C LEU A 300 5.02 -6.90 -27.98
N LEU A 301 5.37 -7.61 -26.92
CA LEU A 301 5.37 -9.08 -26.86
C LEU A 301 4.06 -9.60 -26.29
N GLN A 302 3.50 -10.65 -26.90
CA GLN A 302 2.27 -11.27 -26.46
C GLN A 302 2.32 -12.78 -26.67
N SER A 303 2.05 -13.55 -25.60
CA SER A 303 2.14 -15.02 -25.64
C SER A 303 1.01 -15.68 -26.43
N PRO A 304 -0.24 -15.21 -26.40
CA PRO A 304 -1.29 -15.66 -27.31
C PRO A 304 -1.11 -15.18 -28.76
N SER A 305 -1.94 -15.73 -29.66
CA SER A 305 -2.03 -15.34 -31.06
C SER A 305 -2.73 -14.00 -31.31
N ARG A 306 -3.09 -13.26 -30.26
CA ARG A 306 -3.70 -11.91 -30.37
C ARG A 306 -3.44 -11.05 -29.14
N ILE A 307 -3.36 -9.74 -29.37
CA ILE A 307 -3.44 -8.72 -28.33
C ILE A 307 -4.89 -8.49 -27.91
N LEU A 308 -5.10 -7.90 -26.73
CA LEU A 308 -6.41 -7.62 -26.13
C LEU A 308 -7.35 -8.84 -26.25
N PRO A 309 -6.97 -10.02 -25.73
CA PRO A 309 -7.80 -11.21 -25.83
C PRO A 309 -9.21 -11.03 -25.20
N GLU A 310 -9.40 -10.01 -24.39
CA GLU A 310 -10.64 -9.68 -23.71
C GLU A 310 -11.65 -8.93 -24.59
N VAL A 311 -11.24 -8.38 -25.73
CA VAL A 311 -12.16 -7.75 -26.71
C VAL A 311 -12.38 -8.68 -27.90
N SER A 312 -13.39 -8.37 -28.72
CA SER A 312 -13.66 -9.09 -29.96
C SER A 312 -12.49 -9.02 -30.95
N GLU A 313 -12.32 -10.09 -31.72
CA GLU A 313 -11.22 -10.23 -32.70
C GLU A 313 -11.12 -9.05 -33.67
N SER A 314 -12.25 -8.55 -34.16
CA SER A 314 -12.31 -7.35 -35.01
C SER A 314 -11.68 -6.11 -34.37
N LEU A 315 -11.88 -5.92 -33.06
CA LEU A 315 -11.28 -4.80 -32.32
C LEU A 315 -9.80 -5.03 -32.06
N ALA A 316 -9.37 -6.27 -31.77
CA ALA A 316 -7.96 -6.61 -31.62
C ALA A 316 -7.17 -6.38 -32.92
N VAL A 317 -7.73 -6.77 -34.08
CA VAL A 317 -7.13 -6.52 -35.40
C VAL A 317 -7.06 -5.02 -35.69
N PHE A 318 -8.11 -4.26 -35.37
CA PHE A 318 -8.08 -2.80 -35.49
C PHE A 318 -6.96 -2.21 -34.60
N ALA A 319 -6.87 -2.62 -33.35
CA ALA A 319 -5.85 -2.15 -32.41
C ALA A 319 -4.45 -2.42 -32.95
N GLN A 320 -4.17 -3.64 -33.43
CA GLN A 320 -2.87 -4.00 -34.00
C GLN A 320 -2.49 -3.11 -35.19
N LYS A 321 -3.44 -2.80 -36.08
CA LYS A 321 -3.21 -1.87 -37.21
C LYS A 321 -2.89 -0.45 -36.73
N GLN A 322 -3.52 0.03 -35.68
CA GLN A 322 -3.27 1.37 -35.14
C GLN A 322 -1.92 1.44 -34.41
N LEU A 323 -1.56 0.40 -33.65
CA LEU A 323 -0.24 0.29 -33.02
C LEU A 323 0.86 0.26 -34.09
N ALA A 324 0.68 -0.49 -35.18
CA ALA A 324 1.62 -0.52 -36.29
C ALA A 324 1.79 0.85 -36.96
N LYS A 325 0.71 1.64 -37.13
CA LYS A 325 0.81 3.03 -37.61
C LYS A 325 1.60 3.95 -36.69
N LYS A 326 1.63 3.64 -35.39
CA LYS A 326 2.47 4.32 -34.41
C LYS A 326 3.91 3.77 -34.39
N GLY A 327 4.28 2.86 -35.29
CA GLY A 327 5.63 2.25 -35.35
C GLY A 327 5.88 1.21 -34.26
N ILE A 328 4.83 0.62 -33.70
CA ILE A 328 4.93 -0.45 -32.71
C ILE A 328 4.89 -1.81 -33.43
N GLU A 329 5.95 -2.58 -33.27
CA GLU A 329 6.06 -3.97 -33.71
C GLU A 329 5.38 -4.89 -32.69
N VAL A 330 4.36 -5.64 -33.12
CA VAL A 330 3.66 -6.60 -32.26
C VAL A 330 4.14 -8.02 -32.57
N ARG A 331 4.81 -8.67 -31.61
CA ARG A 331 5.24 -10.08 -31.71
C ARG A 331 4.29 -10.98 -30.93
N LEU A 332 3.50 -11.74 -31.68
CA LEU A 332 2.53 -12.70 -31.15
C LEU A 332 3.17 -14.08 -30.99
N ASN A 333 2.62 -14.91 -30.10
CA ASN A 333 3.19 -16.22 -29.76
C ASN A 333 4.63 -16.16 -29.22
N THR A 334 5.02 -14.99 -28.69
CA THR A 334 6.38 -14.73 -28.20
C THR A 334 6.32 -14.38 -26.72
N ARG A 335 7.15 -15.04 -25.92
CA ARG A 335 7.29 -14.77 -24.48
C ARG A 335 8.76 -14.59 -24.12
N VAL A 336 9.01 -13.72 -23.16
CA VAL A 336 10.32 -13.58 -22.53
C VAL A 336 10.62 -14.87 -21.76
N GLN A 337 11.80 -15.43 -21.98
CA GLN A 337 12.32 -16.58 -21.25
C GLN A 337 13.27 -16.11 -20.14
N ALA A 338 14.17 -15.18 -20.44
CA ALA A 338 15.09 -14.56 -19.49
C ALA A 338 15.38 -13.10 -19.89
N LEU A 339 15.87 -12.31 -18.94
CA LEU A 339 16.25 -10.92 -19.12
C LEU A 339 17.64 -10.67 -18.52
N THR A 340 18.46 -9.88 -19.20
CA THR A 340 19.74 -9.39 -18.69
C THR A 340 19.75 -7.86 -18.73
N PRO A 341 20.81 -7.18 -18.23
CA PRO A 341 20.92 -5.73 -18.37
C PRO A 341 20.98 -5.18 -19.81
N GLU A 342 21.14 -6.05 -20.81
CA GLU A 342 21.41 -5.66 -22.21
C GLU A 342 20.50 -6.32 -23.24
N GLU A 343 19.82 -7.41 -22.88
CA GLU A 343 18.99 -8.16 -23.83
C GLU A 343 17.82 -8.90 -23.17
N ALA A 344 16.72 -8.97 -23.91
CA ALA A 344 15.61 -9.86 -23.61
C ALA A 344 15.71 -11.12 -24.48
N ILE A 345 15.72 -12.29 -23.83
CA ILE A 345 15.85 -13.60 -24.48
C ILE A 345 14.44 -14.21 -24.60
N MET A 346 14.02 -14.52 -25.82
CA MET A 346 12.70 -15.07 -26.12
C MET A 346 12.67 -16.59 -26.00
N ASN A 347 11.48 -17.18 -25.93
CA ASN A 347 11.28 -18.62 -25.84
C ASN A 347 11.68 -19.44 -27.06
N ASP A 348 11.92 -18.79 -28.19
CA ASP A 348 12.41 -19.39 -29.43
C ASP A 348 13.94 -19.20 -29.60
N GLY A 349 14.62 -18.64 -28.60
CA GLY A 349 16.05 -18.34 -28.62
C GLY A 349 16.41 -17.01 -29.27
N GLN A 350 15.46 -16.27 -29.86
CA GLN A 350 15.73 -14.94 -30.39
C GLN A 350 16.09 -13.96 -29.26
N ARG A 351 16.95 -13.00 -29.58
CA ARG A 351 17.44 -11.98 -28.65
C ARG A 351 17.03 -10.60 -29.12
N ILE A 352 16.51 -9.80 -28.23
CA ILE A 352 16.19 -8.39 -28.46
C ILE A 352 17.16 -7.57 -27.60
N LEU A 353 18.09 -6.89 -28.25
CA LEU A 353 19.00 -5.97 -27.57
C LEU A 353 18.22 -4.74 -27.07
N THR A 354 18.24 -4.47 -25.76
CA THR A 354 17.45 -3.41 -25.15
C THR A 354 17.96 -3.06 -23.75
N ARG A 355 17.89 -1.78 -23.38
CA ARG A 355 18.01 -1.31 -21.99
C ARG A 355 16.67 -1.19 -21.27
N THR A 356 15.56 -1.50 -21.94
CA THR A 356 14.20 -1.26 -21.45
C THR A 356 13.27 -2.43 -21.72
N LEU A 357 12.93 -3.17 -20.67
CA LEU A 357 11.81 -4.10 -20.69
C LEU A 357 10.80 -3.74 -19.60
N VAL A 358 9.55 -3.50 -20.00
CA VAL A 358 8.43 -3.28 -19.07
C VAL A 358 7.60 -4.55 -18.97
N ALA A 359 7.45 -5.08 -17.75
CA ALA A 359 6.61 -6.23 -17.46
C ALA A 359 5.20 -5.80 -17.06
N THR A 360 4.21 -6.23 -17.84
CA THR A 360 2.77 -6.12 -17.52
C THR A 360 2.13 -7.49 -17.29
N ILE A 361 2.98 -8.52 -17.18
CA ILE A 361 2.63 -9.92 -16.88
C ILE A 361 2.94 -10.24 -15.41
N GLY A 362 2.74 -11.50 -15.02
CA GLY A 362 3.16 -11.99 -13.70
C GLY A 362 2.21 -11.63 -12.57
N ASN A 363 0.95 -11.29 -12.86
CA ASN A 363 -0.04 -11.07 -11.80
C ASN A 363 -0.22 -12.32 -10.95
N ALA A 364 0.02 -12.19 -9.64
CA ALA A 364 -0.16 -13.23 -8.65
C ALA A 364 -0.96 -12.69 -7.45
N PRO A 365 -1.81 -13.49 -6.79
CA PRO A 365 -2.45 -13.12 -5.54
C PRO A 365 -1.42 -12.77 -4.45
N HIS A 366 -1.82 -11.90 -3.51
CA HIS A 366 -0.92 -11.43 -2.46
C HIS A 366 -0.32 -12.59 -1.61
N PRO A 367 1.00 -12.65 -1.34
CA PRO A 367 1.64 -13.79 -0.66
C PRO A 367 1.11 -14.10 0.75
N LEU A 368 0.62 -13.08 1.46
CA LEU A 368 0.01 -13.22 2.79
C LEU A 368 -1.20 -14.20 2.80
N LEU A 369 -1.86 -14.40 1.66
CA LEU A 369 -2.94 -15.38 1.55
C LEU A 369 -2.44 -16.81 1.80
N ALA A 370 -1.14 -17.07 1.58
CA ALA A 370 -0.58 -18.39 1.74
C ALA A 370 -0.49 -18.86 3.19
N THR A 371 -0.53 -17.92 4.14
CA THR A 371 -0.49 -18.19 5.59
C THR A 371 -1.87 -18.48 6.17
N LEU A 372 -2.94 -18.28 5.41
CA LEU A 372 -4.31 -18.48 5.86
C LEU A 372 -4.73 -19.95 5.67
N PRO A 373 -5.52 -20.53 6.59
CA PRO A 373 -6.10 -21.87 6.45
C PRO A 373 -7.33 -21.85 5.52
N CYS A 374 -7.25 -21.11 4.41
CA CYS A 374 -8.27 -21.06 3.39
C CYS A 374 -7.88 -21.93 2.19
N GLU A 375 -8.88 -22.54 1.55
CA GLU A 375 -8.69 -23.18 0.26
C GLU A 375 -8.22 -22.15 -0.79
N ARG A 376 -7.29 -22.56 -1.65
CA ARG A 376 -6.68 -21.71 -2.67
C ARG A 376 -6.67 -22.40 -4.03
N ASP A 377 -6.88 -21.63 -5.09
CA ASP A 377 -6.76 -22.12 -6.46
C ASP A 377 -5.28 -22.31 -6.87
N LYS A 378 -5.05 -22.81 -8.09
CA LYS A 378 -3.69 -23.04 -8.63
C LYS A 378 -2.85 -21.77 -8.77
N ARG A 379 -3.46 -20.58 -8.74
CA ARG A 379 -2.78 -19.28 -8.78
C ARG A 379 -2.44 -18.79 -7.38
N GLY A 380 -2.99 -19.41 -6.33
CA GLY A 380 -2.87 -18.97 -4.94
C GLY A 380 -4.00 -18.03 -4.49
N ALA A 381 -5.06 -17.86 -5.28
CA ALA A 381 -6.19 -16.99 -4.93
C ALA A 381 -7.13 -17.74 -3.99
N VAL A 382 -7.68 -17.05 -2.99
CA VAL A 382 -8.58 -17.66 -2.01
C VAL A 382 -9.88 -18.07 -2.69
N VAL A 383 -10.24 -19.36 -2.59
CA VAL A 383 -11.50 -19.87 -3.11
C VAL A 383 -12.64 -19.38 -2.22
N VAL A 384 -13.69 -18.88 -2.85
CA VAL A 384 -14.89 -18.42 -2.16
C VAL A 384 -16.15 -19.00 -2.79
N ASN A 385 -17.22 -19.08 -2.00
CA ASN A 385 -18.54 -19.41 -2.52
C ASN A 385 -19.19 -18.22 -3.27
N GLU A 386 -20.40 -18.41 -3.78
CA GLU A 386 -21.12 -17.37 -4.51
C GLU A 386 -21.56 -16.17 -3.65
N TYR A 387 -21.39 -16.26 -2.33
CA TYR A 387 -21.61 -15.17 -1.37
C TYR A 387 -20.32 -14.44 -0.98
N LEU A 388 -19.19 -14.78 -1.62
CA LEU A 388 -17.85 -14.24 -1.37
C LEU A 388 -17.22 -14.71 -0.05
N GLU A 389 -17.71 -15.81 0.52
CA GLU A 389 -17.24 -16.39 1.78
C GLU A 389 -16.16 -17.42 1.53
N THR A 390 -15.11 -17.38 2.35
CA THR A 390 -14.05 -18.40 2.33
C THR A 390 -14.50 -19.67 3.05
N SER A 391 -13.66 -20.71 3.03
CA SER A 391 -13.85 -21.91 3.85
C SER A 391 -13.82 -21.65 5.36
N VAL A 392 -13.29 -20.50 5.79
CA VAL A 392 -13.23 -20.08 7.20
C VAL A 392 -14.41 -19.14 7.51
N PRO A 393 -15.26 -19.47 8.50
CA PRO A 393 -16.40 -18.63 8.87
C PRO A 393 -16.00 -17.21 9.29
N GLY A 394 -16.79 -16.22 8.87
CA GLY A 394 -16.55 -14.80 9.17
C GLY A 394 -15.49 -14.13 8.28
N ILE A 395 -14.85 -14.87 7.38
CA ILE A 395 -13.85 -14.32 6.44
C ILE A 395 -14.42 -14.31 5.02
N TYR A 396 -14.31 -13.14 4.37
CA TYR A 396 -14.73 -12.87 3.01
C TYR A 396 -13.52 -12.50 2.15
N ALA A 397 -13.52 -12.86 0.88
CA ALA A 397 -12.47 -12.46 -0.06
C ALA A 397 -13.08 -12.01 -1.40
N LEU A 398 -12.50 -10.96 -1.99
CA LEU A 398 -12.96 -10.39 -3.25
C LEU A 398 -11.83 -9.67 -4.01
N GLY A 399 -12.09 -9.27 -5.25
CA GLY A 399 -11.09 -8.69 -6.14
C GLY A 399 -10.04 -9.73 -6.55
N ASP A 400 -8.86 -9.27 -6.94
CA ASP A 400 -7.83 -10.11 -7.56
C ASP A 400 -7.23 -11.18 -6.64
N ASN A 401 -7.40 -11.06 -5.32
CA ASN A 401 -6.95 -12.08 -4.37
C ASN A 401 -7.92 -13.26 -4.22
N ALA A 402 -9.09 -13.23 -4.87
CA ALA A 402 -10.14 -14.22 -4.68
C ALA A 402 -10.52 -14.92 -5.99
N ALA A 403 -10.67 -16.24 -5.91
CA ALA A 403 -11.26 -17.06 -6.95
C ALA A 403 -12.79 -17.05 -6.78
N VAL A 404 -13.43 -15.94 -7.17
CA VAL A 404 -14.89 -15.77 -7.11
C VAL A 404 -15.54 -16.55 -8.26
N PRO A 405 -16.53 -17.42 -8.02
CA PRO A 405 -17.20 -18.16 -9.10
C PRO A 405 -17.99 -17.20 -10.02
N ASP A 406 -17.82 -17.34 -11.34
CA ASP A 406 -18.62 -16.62 -12.33
C ASP A 406 -19.88 -17.43 -12.66
N LEU A 407 -20.99 -17.11 -12.00
CA LEU A 407 -22.28 -17.79 -12.21
C LEU A 407 -22.92 -17.50 -13.58
N LYS A 408 -22.41 -16.53 -14.36
CA LYS A 408 -22.94 -16.23 -15.71
C LYS A 408 -22.18 -16.97 -16.80
N HIS A 409 -20.86 -17.03 -16.69
CA HIS A 409 -20.00 -17.54 -17.78
C HIS A 409 -19.27 -18.84 -17.42
N GLY A 410 -19.37 -19.29 -16.16
CA GLY A 410 -18.62 -20.43 -15.65
C GLY A 410 -17.18 -20.05 -15.28
N GLY A 411 -16.52 -20.91 -14.50
CA GLY A 411 -15.16 -20.66 -14.01
C GLY A 411 -15.10 -19.58 -12.94
N THR A 412 -14.07 -18.73 -12.98
CA THR A 412 -13.85 -17.65 -12.01
C THR A 412 -13.98 -16.28 -12.66
N CYS A 413 -14.50 -15.31 -11.92
CA CYS A 413 -14.61 -13.93 -12.36
C CYS A 413 -13.24 -13.35 -12.74
N PRO A 414 -13.17 -12.53 -13.81
CA PRO A 414 -11.91 -11.91 -14.21
C PRO A 414 -11.43 -10.85 -13.21
N PRO A 415 -10.10 -10.71 -13.01
CA PRO A 415 -9.50 -9.77 -12.06
C PRO A 415 -9.54 -8.34 -12.63
N THR A 416 -10.71 -7.69 -12.54
CA THR A 416 -10.90 -6.34 -13.06
C THR A 416 -11.52 -5.43 -12.01
N ALA A 417 -11.20 -4.14 -12.08
CA ALA A 417 -11.80 -3.12 -11.22
C ALA A 417 -13.34 -3.14 -11.25
N GLN A 418 -13.95 -3.42 -12.42
CA GLN A 418 -15.41 -3.52 -12.53
C GLN A 418 -16.00 -4.62 -11.65
N TYR A 419 -15.37 -5.81 -11.66
CA TYR A 419 -15.79 -6.93 -10.83
C TYR A 419 -15.51 -6.63 -9.36
N ALA A 420 -14.33 -6.12 -9.01
CA ALA A 420 -14.00 -5.74 -7.63
C ALA A 420 -15.03 -4.76 -7.02
N LEU A 421 -15.44 -3.72 -7.77
CA LEU A 421 -16.47 -2.76 -7.35
C LEU A 421 -17.84 -3.41 -7.10
N ARG A 422 -18.22 -4.40 -7.91
CA ARG A 422 -19.52 -5.08 -7.81
C ARG A 422 -19.50 -6.14 -6.72
N GLN A 423 -18.40 -6.87 -6.58
CA GLN A 423 -18.15 -7.82 -5.51
C GLN A 423 -18.17 -7.11 -4.16
N ALA A 424 -17.53 -5.94 -4.04
CA ALA A 424 -17.55 -5.13 -2.82
C ALA A 424 -18.95 -4.77 -2.33
N LYS A 425 -19.88 -4.45 -3.25
CA LYS A 425 -21.28 -4.20 -2.92
C LYS A 425 -22.00 -5.45 -2.40
N ALA A 426 -21.69 -6.62 -2.98
CA ALA A 426 -22.23 -7.90 -2.52
C ALA A 426 -21.64 -8.31 -1.17
N ALA A 427 -20.32 -8.18 -0.99
CA ALA A 427 -19.62 -8.46 0.26
C ALA A 427 -20.17 -7.61 1.41
N ALA A 428 -20.31 -6.30 1.21
CA ALA A 428 -20.90 -5.40 2.21
C ALA A 428 -22.33 -5.81 2.60
N HIS A 429 -23.13 -6.31 1.64
CA HIS A 429 -24.47 -6.85 1.94
C HIS A 429 -24.39 -8.16 2.72
N ASN A 430 -23.52 -9.08 2.31
CA ASN A 430 -23.43 -10.43 2.87
C ASN A 430 -22.82 -10.44 4.27
N VAL A 431 -21.83 -9.59 4.55
CA VAL A 431 -21.28 -9.39 5.89
C VAL A 431 -22.37 -8.91 6.85
N LEU A 432 -23.15 -7.90 6.47
CA LEU A 432 -24.26 -7.41 7.30
C LEU A 432 -25.38 -8.44 7.44
N ALA A 433 -25.70 -9.17 6.37
CA ALA A 433 -26.67 -10.27 6.46
C ALA A 433 -26.20 -11.38 7.41
N ALA A 434 -24.89 -11.69 7.43
CA ALA A 434 -24.34 -12.66 8.38
C ALA A 434 -24.42 -12.16 9.83
N ILE A 435 -24.18 -10.88 10.06
CA ILE A 435 -24.35 -10.23 11.37
C ILE A 435 -25.81 -10.30 11.84
N ASP A 436 -26.75 -10.05 10.93
CA ASP A 436 -28.18 -9.93 11.24
C ASP A 436 -28.94 -11.25 11.22
N GLY A 437 -28.30 -12.36 10.87
CA GLY A 437 -28.99 -13.62 10.55
C GLY A 437 -29.94 -13.50 9.35
N GLY A 438 -29.69 -12.54 8.47
CA GLY A 438 -30.49 -12.22 7.29
C GLY A 438 -30.14 -13.03 6.04
N LYS A 439 -30.89 -12.80 4.96
CA LYS A 439 -30.68 -13.49 3.68
C LYS A 439 -29.49 -12.90 2.91
N LYS A 440 -28.49 -13.74 2.65
CA LYS A 440 -27.33 -13.43 1.80
C LYS A 440 -27.74 -13.34 0.33
N LYS A 441 -26.95 -12.62 -0.46
CA LYS A 441 -27.13 -12.38 -1.89
C LYS A 441 -25.98 -12.99 -2.67
N GLN A 442 -26.31 -13.85 -3.63
CA GLN A 442 -25.34 -14.41 -4.57
C GLN A 442 -24.76 -13.30 -5.46
N PHE A 443 -23.46 -13.38 -5.74
CA PHE A 443 -22.78 -12.48 -6.66
C PHE A 443 -23.02 -12.93 -8.11
N VAL A 444 -23.71 -12.08 -8.88
CA VAL A 444 -23.97 -12.31 -10.31
C VAL A 444 -23.73 -11.00 -11.05
N PHE A 445 -22.80 -11.00 -12.01
CA PHE A 445 -22.45 -9.82 -12.80
C PHE A 445 -21.93 -10.23 -14.19
N GLY A 446 -22.33 -9.50 -15.23
CA GLY A 446 -22.01 -9.84 -16.63
C GLY A 446 -21.00 -8.92 -17.30
N GLY A 447 -20.27 -8.09 -16.54
CA GLY A 447 -19.45 -7.01 -17.12
C GLY A 447 -20.29 -5.84 -17.65
N LEU A 448 -19.65 -4.69 -17.89
CA LEU A 448 -20.27 -3.51 -18.52
C LEU A 448 -19.59 -3.15 -19.85
N GLY A 449 -18.93 -4.13 -20.47
CA GLY A 449 -18.06 -3.89 -21.61
C GLY A 449 -16.62 -3.59 -21.23
N GLN A 450 -15.78 -3.45 -22.26
CA GLN A 450 -14.33 -3.31 -22.20
C GLN A 450 -13.87 -2.10 -23.00
N LEU A 451 -12.83 -1.43 -22.51
CA LEU A 451 -12.30 -0.18 -23.06
C LEU A 451 -10.78 -0.24 -22.96
N ALA A 452 -10.06 -0.02 -24.07
CA ALA A 452 -8.61 0.10 -24.09
C ALA A 452 -8.18 1.36 -24.83
N SER A 453 -7.35 2.19 -24.21
CA SER A 453 -6.68 3.29 -24.90
C SER A 453 -5.57 2.73 -25.80
N LEU A 454 -5.38 3.35 -26.96
CA LEU A 454 -4.28 3.05 -27.89
C LEU A 454 -3.40 4.29 -28.07
N GLY A 455 -3.30 5.12 -27.02
CA GLY A 455 -2.63 6.41 -27.02
C GLY A 455 -3.51 7.55 -27.56
N ARG A 456 -2.90 8.71 -27.82
CA ARG A 456 -3.59 9.95 -28.21
C ARG A 456 -4.51 9.73 -29.41
N GLY A 457 -5.79 10.04 -29.21
CA GLY A 457 -6.82 10.08 -30.25
C GLY A 457 -7.38 8.73 -30.71
N THR A 458 -6.96 7.60 -30.13
CA THR A 458 -7.37 6.28 -30.60
C THR A 458 -7.65 5.33 -29.44
N ALA A 459 -8.76 4.60 -29.51
CA ALA A 459 -9.11 3.56 -28.54
C ALA A 459 -9.96 2.47 -29.20
N VAL A 460 -10.20 1.40 -28.46
CA VAL A 460 -11.21 0.38 -28.78
C VAL A 460 -12.19 0.25 -27.61
N ALA A 461 -13.47 0.07 -27.94
CA ALA A 461 -14.53 -0.06 -26.97
C ALA A 461 -15.51 -1.15 -27.41
N GLU A 462 -15.80 -2.07 -26.50
CA GLU A 462 -16.85 -3.06 -26.65
C GLU A 462 -17.88 -2.84 -25.55
N LEU A 463 -19.08 -2.39 -25.91
CA LEU A 463 -20.14 -2.04 -24.98
C LEU A 463 -21.11 -3.22 -24.77
N PRO A 464 -21.95 -3.20 -23.72
CA PRO A 464 -22.98 -4.21 -23.52
C PRO A 464 -23.87 -4.36 -24.77
N GLY A 465 -24.25 -5.61 -25.06
CA GLY A 465 -25.00 -5.93 -26.28
C GLY A 465 -24.14 -6.11 -27.53
N GLY A 466 -22.81 -6.13 -27.40
CA GLY A 466 -21.88 -6.42 -28.50
C GLY A 466 -21.62 -5.24 -29.44
N ILE A 467 -21.95 -4.02 -29.03
CA ILE A 467 -21.70 -2.80 -29.79
C ILE A 467 -20.20 -2.51 -29.76
N LYS A 468 -19.57 -2.42 -30.94
CA LYS A 468 -18.13 -2.21 -31.11
C LYS A 468 -17.88 -0.79 -31.62
N LEU A 469 -17.09 -0.02 -30.90
CA LEU A 469 -16.63 1.31 -31.32
C LEU A 469 -15.10 1.31 -31.40
N SER A 470 -14.55 2.09 -32.31
CA SER A 470 -13.10 2.20 -32.49
C SER A 470 -12.69 3.60 -32.93
N GLY A 471 -11.39 3.91 -32.82
CA GLY A 471 -10.83 5.19 -33.25
C GLY A 471 -11.16 6.33 -32.30
N TYR A 472 -11.33 7.53 -32.85
CA TYR A 472 -11.52 8.76 -32.08
C TYR A 472 -12.80 8.76 -31.23
N LEU A 473 -13.91 8.22 -31.76
CA LEU A 473 -15.17 8.15 -31.02
C LEU A 473 -15.06 7.22 -29.80
N ALA A 474 -14.38 6.08 -29.95
CA ALA A 474 -14.10 5.19 -28.82
C ALA A 474 -13.16 5.86 -27.80
N TRP A 475 -12.18 6.64 -28.26
CA TRP A 475 -11.25 7.36 -27.39
C TRP A 475 -11.93 8.46 -26.58
N TRP A 476 -12.81 9.23 -27.21
CA TRP A 476 -13.64 10.20 -26.51
C TRP A 476 -14.57 9.52 -25.49
N LEU A 477 -15.21 8.41 -25.87
CA LEU A 477 -16.05 7.63 -24.95
C LEU A 477 -15.24 7.08 -23.77
N TRP A 478 -14.04 6.55 -24.02
CA TRP A 478 -13.10 6.08 -23.00
C TRP A 478 -12.85 7.20 -21.98
N ARG A 479 -12.51 8.42 -22.45
CA ARG A 479 -12.28 9.59 -21.59
C ARG A 479 -13.50 9.91 -20.74
N MET A 480 -14.68 10.00 -21.34
CA MET A 480 -15.92 10.33 -20.62
C MET A 480 -16.29 9.27 -19.58
N VAL A 481 -16.16 7.98 -19.90
CA VAL A 481 -16.44 6.89 -18.97
C VAL A 481 -15.49 6.93 -17.78
N TYR A 482 -14.18 7.05 -18.00
CA TYR A 482 -13.22 7.05 -16.90
C TYR A 482 -13.28 8.33 -16.06
N LEU A 483 -13.51 9.48 -16.68
CA LEU A 483 -13.78 10.74 -15.97
C LEU A 483 -15.01 10.59 -15.05
N SER A 484 -16.10 9.98 -15.53
CA SER A 484 -17.30 9.77 -14.71
C SER A 484 -17.07 8.82 -13.53
N LYS A 485 -16.14 7.87 -13.67
CA LYS A 485 -15.81 6.84 -12.68
C LYS A 485 -14.82 7.31 -11.61
N LEU A 486 -14.14 8.44 -11.81
CA LEU A 486 -13.28 9.01 -10.77
C LEU A 486 -14.11 9.31 -9.51
N PRO A 487 -13.64 8.91 -8.32
CA PRO A 487 -14.46 8.96 -7.10
C PRO A 487 -14.93 10.36 -6.70
N THR A 488 -14.14 11.40 -6.94
CA THR A 488 -14.37 12.74 -6.41
C THR A 488 -14.41 13.81 -7.49
N LEU A 489 -15.28 14.80 -7.32
CA LEU A 489 -15.52 15.85 -8.32
C LEU A 489 -14.27 16.70 -8.58
N ASP A 490 -13.50 17.01 -7.54
CA ASP A 490 -12.24 17.78 -7.68
C ASP A 490 -11.23 17.05 -8.57
N ARG A 491 -11.16 15.72 -8.49
CA ARG A 491 -10.29 14.92 -9.36
C ARG A 491 -10.79 14.91 -10.80
N ARG A 492 -12.10 14.83 -11.01
CA ARG A 492 -12.70 14.93 -12.36
C ARG A 492 -12.36 16.25 -13.03
N VAL A 493 -12.53 17.36 -12.32
CA VAL A 493 -12.22 18.69 -12.87
C VAL A 493 -10.75 18.80 -13.26
N ARG A 494 -9.83 18.36 -12.38
CA ARG A 494 -8.39 18.41 -12.64
C ARG A 494 -7.97 17.58 -13.85
N VAL A 495 -8.39 16.32 -13.93
CA VAL A 495 -8.11 15.46 -15.10
C VAL A 495 -8.68 16.04 -16.39
N TRP A 496 -9.89 16.62 -16.34
CA TRP A 496 -10.46 17.29 -17.51
C TRP A 496 -9.59 18.47 -17.97
N PHE A 497 -9.06 19.26 -17.03
CA PHE A 497 -8.12 20.35 -17.35
C PHE A 497 -6.81 19.83 -17.93
N ASP A 498 -6.22 18.76 -17.39
CA ASP A 498 -5.01 18.15 -17.96
C ASP A 498 -5.24 17.77 -19.43
N TRP A 499 -6.35 17.09 -19.70
CA TRP A 499 -6.71 16.68 -21.06
C TRP A 499 -6.99 17.86 -22.00
N ALA A 500 -7.63 18.92 -21.51
CA ALA A 500 -7.89 20.11 -22.30
C ALA A 500 -6.58 20.84 -22.63
N LEU A 501 -5.70 21.02 -21.64
CA LEU A 501 -4.40 21.66 -21.84
C LEU A 501 -3.50 20.84 -22.77
N ASN A 502 -3.47 19.52 -22.65
CA ASN A 502 -2.68 18.64 -23.51
C ASN A 502 -3.17 18.57 -24.97
N THR A 503 -4.30 19.19 -25.31
CA THR A 503 -4.68 19.40 -26.72
C THR A 503 -4.02 20.62 -27.35
N VAL A 504 -3.56 21.57 -26.55
CA VAL A 504 -3.02 22.86 -27.00
C VAL A 504 -1.56 23.09 -26.59
N LEU A 505 -1.13 22.50 -25.48
CA LEU A 505 0.23 22.55 -24.96
C LEU A 505 0.95 21.23 -25.24
N PRO A 506 2.27 21.26 -25.52
CA PRO A 506 3.07 20.06 -25.60
C PRO A 506 3.09 19.35 -24.24
N ARG A 507 3.27 18.03 -24.26
CA ARG A 507 3.51 17.27 -23.04
C ARG A 507 4.83 17.70 -22.41
N ASP A 508 4.88 17.68 -21.08
CA ASP A 508 6.11 17.94 -20.36
C ASP A 508 7.09 16.78 -20.57
N ILE A 509 8.33 17.09 -20.96
CA ILE A 509 9.44 16.16 -21.17
C ILE A 509 10.54 16.30 -20.12
N VAL A 510 10.29 17.06 -19.05
CA VAL A 510 11.25 17.21 -17.94
C VAL A 510 11.46 15.86 -17.26
N ARG A 511 12.73 15.44 -17.18
CA ARG A 511 13.17 14.33 -16.33
C ARG A 511 13.20 14.79 -14.87
N LEU A 512 12.31 14.26 -14.04
CA LEU A 512 12.22 14.63 -12.63
C LEU A 512 13.03 13.67 -11.77
N GLN A 513 14.30 13.99 -11.51
CA GLN A 513 15.11 13.23 -10.55
C GLN A 513 14.68 13.57 -9.12
N VAL A 514 13.86 12.68 -8.54
CA VAL A 514 13.43 12.77 -7.13
C VAL A 514 14.43 11.98 -6.28
N GLU A 515 15.68 12.43 -6.26
CA GLU A 515 16.69 11.91 -5.34
C GLU A 515 16.66 12.72 -4.05
N ARG A 516 16.91 12.07 -2.91
CA ARG A 516 17.19 12.79 -1.67
C ARG A 516 18.62 13.31 -1.76
N THR A 517 18.85 14.57 -1.35
CA THR A 517 20.16 15.23 -1.39
C THR A 517 21.29 14.39 -0.77
N GLU A 518 20.97 13.58 0.24
CA GLU A 518 21.90 12.59 0.80
C GLU A 518 21.13 11.30 1.17
N ALA A 519 21.60 10.15 0.70
CA ALA A 519 21.14 8.83 1.15
C ALA A 519 21.76 8.43 2.51
N VAL A 520 22.93 9.00 2.83
CA VAL A 520 23.63 8.85 4.10
C VAL A 520 23.54 10.17 4.85
N ILE A 521 22.81 10.20 5.95
CA ILE A 521 22.56 11.42 6.70
C ILE A 521 23.73 11.68 7.64
N ARG A 522 24.32 12.88 7.60
CA ARG A 522 25.27 13.32 8.63
C ARG A 522 24.53 13.89 9.83
N LEU A 523 24.79 13.36 11.01
CA LEU A 523 24.20 13.83 12.27
C LEU A 523 25.29 14.24 13.25
N HIS A 524 25.03 15.30 13.99
CA HIS A 524 25.91 15.83 15.03
C HIS A 524 25.22 15.75 16.39
N PHE A 525 25.95 15.36 17.42
CA PHE A 525 25.48 15.25 18.80
C PHE A 525 26.48 15.90 19.76
N GLU A 526 25.96 16.70 20.69
CA GLU A 526 26.73 17.32 21.76
C GLU A 526 26.92 16.37 22.97
N PRO A 527 27.95 16.58 23.81
CA PRO A 527 28.18 15.75 24.99
C PRO A 527 26.93 15.56 25.86
N GLY A 528 26.66 14.32 26.25
CA GLY A 528 25.52 13.91 27.07
C GLY A 528 24.23 13.61 26.29
N GLN A 529 24.15 13.94 24.99
CA GLN A 529 22.98 13.63 24.18
C GLN A 529 22.89 12.13 23.87
N MET A 530 21.68 11.59 23.92
CA MET A 530 21.41 10.21 23.54
C MET A 530 21.23 10.13 22.02
N ILE A 531 22.00 9.23 21.38
CA ILE A 531 21.89 8.95 19.95
C ILE A 531 20.90 7.81 19.72
N VAL A 532 20.87 6.84 20.63
CA VAL A 532 19.97 5.68 20.64
C VAL A 532 19.57 5.39 22.08
N GLN A 533 18.31 5.07 22.34
CA GLN A 533 17.87 4.65 23.67
C GLN A 533 17.51 3.15 23.69
N GLN A 534 17.89 2.45 24.76
CA GLN A 534 17.49 1.07 24.98
C GLN A 534 15.96 0.94 25.00
N GLY A 535 15.44 -0.03 24.28
CA GLY A 535 14.00 -0.25 24.10
C GLY A 535 13.42 0.43 22.86
N ASP A 536 14.13 1.36 22.22
CA ASP A 536 13.64 1.98 20.98
C ASP A 536 13.59 0.96 19.83
N VAL A 537 12.83 1.28 18.80
CA VAL A 537 12.86 0.49 17.57
C VAL A 537 14.08 0.88 16.74
N GLY A 538 14.82 -0.12 16.24
CA GLY A 538 15.95 0.13 15.35
C GLY A 538 15.49 0.60 13.96
N THR A 539 15.77 1.86 13.63
CA THR A 539 15.45 2.46 12.31
C THR A 539 16.69 2.81 11.49
N ARG A 540 17.82 3.08 12.15
CA ARG A 540 19.08 3.50 11.51
C ARG A 540 20.29 2.74 12.01
N PHE A 541 21.26 2.59 11.13
CA PHE A 541 22.62 2.14 11.40
C PHE A 541 23.53 3.36 11.46
N TYR A 542 24.49 3.40 12.38
CA TYR A 542 25.36 4.56 12.58
C TYR A 542 26.83 4.16 12.48
N THR A 543 27.63 4.99 11.82
CA THR A 543 29.11 4.91 11.82
C THR A 543 29.67 6.21 12.35
N ILE A 544 30.58 6.13 13.32
CA ILE A 544 31.17 7.31 13.96
C ILE A 544 32.26 7.88 13.05
N VAL A 545 32.13 9.15 12.69
CA VAL A 545 33.13 9.90 11.93
C VAL A 545 34.11 10.60 12.86
N LYS A 546 33.60 11.16 13.95
CA LYS A 546 34.37 11.93 14.92
C LYS A 546 33.73 11.82 16.31
N GLY A 547 34.56 11.90 17.34
CA GLY A 547 34.11 11.88 18.75
C GLY A 547 34.01 10.49 19.33
N GLU A 548 33.55 10.43 20.58
CA GLU A 548 33.41 9.20 21.36
C GLU A 548 32.00 9.08 21.92
N VAL A 549 31.44 7.86 21.88
CA VAL A 549 30.17 7.50 22.50
C VAL A 549 30.38 6.41 23.54
N GLU A 550 29.49 6.35 24.53
CA GLU A 550 29.40 5.23 25.45
C GLU A 550 28.13 4.42 25.19
N VAL A 551 28.25 3.11 25.32
CA VAL A 551 27.14 2.15 25.18
C VAL A 551 26.79 1.66 26.57
N VAL A 552 25.60 1.97 27.04
CA VAL A 552 25.12 1.62 28.39
C VAL A 552 23.87 0.76 28.32
N ARG A 553 23.82 -0.30 29.13
CA ARG A 553 22.64 -1.17 29.27
C ARG A 553 22.00 -0.94 30.62
N ARG A 554 20.69 -0.67 30.61
CA ARG A 554 19.87 -0.55 31.80
C ARG A 554 19.44 -1.93 32.28
N LEU A 555 19.78 -2.25 33.51
CA LEU A 555 19.43 -3.50 34.19
C LEU A 555 18.11 -3.36 34.96
N PRO A 556 17.43 -4.48 35.30
CA PRO A 556 16.28 -4.48 36.19
C PRO A 556 16.61 -3.80 37.53
N GLY A 557 15.81 -2.81 37.94
CA GLY A 557 16.09 -1.97 39.11
C GLY A 557 16.75 -0.62 38.80
N GLY A 558 16.92 -0.27 37.53
CA GLY A 558 17.26 1.09 37.09
C GLY A 558 18.75 1.45 37.09
N ARG A 559 19.62 0.51 37.48
CA ARG A 559 21.08 0.66 37.38
C ARG A 559 21.53 0.58 35.92
N GLU A 560 22.47 1.44 35.54
CA GLU A 560 23.12 1.41 34.22
C GLU A 560 24.46 0.67 34.32
N GLU A 561 24.72 -0.21 33.35
CA GLU A 561 25.96 -0.95 33.17
C GLU A 561 26.64 -0.44 31.89
N LEU A 562 27.90 0.02 32.00
CA LEU A 562 28.68 0.43 30.84
C LEU A 562 29.15 -0.83 30.09
N ILE A 563 28.71 -1.00 28.85
CA ILE A 563 29.14 -2.10 27.97
C ILE A 563 30.48 -1.77 27.32
N GLY A 564 30.67 -0.52 26.90
CA GLY A 564 31.90 -0.10 26.23
C GLY A 564 31.82 1.32 25.71
N ARG A 565 32.91 1.76 25.09
CA ARG A 565 32.99 3.05 24.39
C ARG A 565 33.40 2.82 22.95
N LEU A 566 32.86 3.63 22.05
CA LEU A 566 33.10 3.55 20.62
C LEU A 566 33.60 4.90 20.10
N GLY A 567 34.56 4.86 19.17
CA GLY A 567 35.20 6.01 18.56
C GLY A 567 35.15 5.99 17.03
N PRO A 568 35.93 6.87 16.36
CA PRO A 568 35.90 7.01 14.91
C PRO A 568 36.19 5.71 14.15
N GLY A 569 35.38 5.41 13.13
CA GLY A 569 35.46 4.19 12.33
C GLY A 569 34.66 3.01 12.89
N GLU A 570 34.24 3.09 14.16
CA GLU A 570 33.35 2.10 14.77
C GLU A 570 31.87 2.43 14.51
N HIS A 571 31.01 1.43 14.72
CA HIS A 571 29.60 1.51 14.39
C HIS A 571 28.71 0.97 15.50
N PHE A 572 27.44 1.37 15.44
CA PHE A 572 26.43 0.84 16.36
C PHE A 572 25.03 0.83 15.73
N GLY A 573 24.18 -0.03 16.30
CA GLY A 573 22.77 -0.12 15.97
C GLY A 573 22.41 -1.23 14.97
N GLU A 574 23.38 -1.93 14.40
CA GLU A 574 23.23 -3.06 13.48
C GLU A 574 22.37 -4.19 14.06
N LEU A 575 22.54 -4.52 15.35
CA LEU A 575 21.83 -5.65 15.98
C LEU A 575 20.30 -5.52 15.91
N ALA A 576 19.76 -4.34 16.20
CA ALA A 576 18.31 -4.09 16.17
C ALA A 576 17.76 -4.15 14.74
N LEU A 577 18.57 -3.79 13.74
CA LEU A 577 18.15 -3.83 12.34
C LEU A 577 18.14 -5.26 11.79
N MET A 578 19.19 -6.03 12.09
CA MET A 578 19.35 -7.41 11.61
C MET A 578 18.39 -8.37 12.30
N LYS A 579 18.31 -8.32 13.63
CA LYS A 579 17.47 -9.24 14.41
C LYS A 579 16.00 -8.82 14.49
N GLY A 580 15.67 -7.61 14.02
CA GLY A 580 14.33 -7.04 14.13
C GLY A 580 13.87 -6.81 15.58
N THR A 581 14.81 -6.74 16.53
CA THR A 581 14.53 -6.50 17.94
C THR A 581 14.58 -5.01 18.27
N ARG A 582 14.05 -4.62 19.43
CA ARG A 582 14.30 -3.30 20.01
C ARG A 582 15.78 -3.13 20.35
N ARG A 583 16.25 -1.89 20.47
CA ARG A 583 17.62 -1.53 20.85
C ARG A 583 17.94 -2.14 22.21
N THR A 584 19.05 -2.86 22.30
CA THR A 584 19.46 -3.61 23.50
C THR A 584 20.27 -2.77 24.48
N ALA A 585 20.72 -1.59 24.07
CA ALA A 585 21.51 -0.65 24.85
C ALA A 585 21.22 0.79 24.39
N THR A 586 21.48 1.75 25.28
CA THR A 586 21.51 3.18 25.01
C THR A 586 22.90 3.56 24.53
N VAL A 587 23.00 4.42 23.53
CA VAL A 587 24.26 5.02 23.06
C VAL A 587 24.20 6.52 23.32
N ARG A 588 25.16 7.02 24.11
CA ARG A 588 25.23 8.41 24.55
C ARG A 588 26.55 9.04 24.13
N ALA A 589 26.51 10.26 23.62
CA ALA A 589 27.70 11.01 23.24
C ALA A 589 28.51 11.39 24.49
N VAL A 590 29.80 11.03 24.52
CA VAL A 590 30.75 11.42 25.58
C VAL A 590 31.42 12.74 25.23
N THR A 591 31.79 12.91 23.96
CA THR A 591 32.26 14.17 23.38
C THR A 591 31.24 14.70 22.37
N ALA A 592 31.54 15.83 21.72
CA ALA A 592 30.85 16.16 20.48
C ALA A 592 31.14 15.07 19.44
N VAL A 593 30.09 14.53 18.81
CA VAL A 593 30.13 13.33 17.97
C VAL A 593 29.47 13.61 16.62
N ASP A 594 30.17 13.26 15.55
CA ASP A 594 29.63 13.24 14.19
C ASP A 594 29.43 11.80 13.75
N VAL A 595 28.24 11.45 13.24
CA VAL A 595 27.93 10.12 12.70
C VAL A 595 27.38 10.19 11.28
N LEU A 596 27.66 9.15 10.50
CA LEU A 596 26.93 8.81 9.30
C LEU A 596 25.79 7.86 9.66
N ALA A 597 24.57 8.17 9.24
CA ALA A 597 23.39 7.35 9.50
C ALA A 597 22.78 6.82 8.20
N ILE A 598 22.52 5.52 8.16
CA ILE A 598 21.92 4.81 7.03
C ILE A 598 20.57 4.24 7.46
N GLU A 599 19.52 4.39 6.64
CA GLU A 599 18.21 3.81 6.94
C GLU A 599 18.26 2.28 6.86
N ARG A 600 17.40 1.62 7.64
CA ARG A 600 17.33 0.15 7.72
C ARG A 600 17.21 -0.53 6.35
N GLY A 601 16.44 0.03 5.42
CA GLY A 601 16.24 -0.54 4.09
C GLY A 601 17.55 -0.69 3.34
N ASP A 602 18.32 0.39 3.28
CA ASP A 602 19.61 0.44 2.61
C ASP A 602 20.65 -0.43 3.34
N PHE A 603 20.65 -0.40 4.68
CA PHE A 603 21.51 -1.27 5.48
C PHE A 603 21.22 -2.77 5.25
N LEU A 604 19.96 -3.18 5.20
CA LEU A 604 19.61 -4.58 4.96
C LEU A 604 19.96 -5.02 3.53
N ALA A 605 19.77 -4.14 2.53
CA ALA A 605 20.21 -4.39 1.16
C ALA A 605 21.72 -4.64 1.09
N LEU A 606 22.51 -3.87 1.84
CA LEU A 606 23.95 -4.06 1.98
C LEU A 606 24.30 -5.36 2.76
N ALA A 607 23.63 -5.63 3.87
CA ALA A 607 23.97 -6.75 4.77
C ALA A 607 23.61 -8.14 4.20
N THR A 608 22.57 -8.23 3.37
CA THR A 608 22.06 -9.50 2.81
C THR A 608 22.89 -10.05 1.66
N GLN A 609 23.78 -9.26 1.05
CA GLN A 609 24.61 -9.68 -0.09
C GLN A 609 25.90 -10.45 0.30
N GLY A 610 26.12 -10.80 1.57
CA GLY A 610 27.30 -11.57 2.00
C GLY A 610 28.65 -10.83 1.90
N SER A 611 28.67 -9.63 1.30
CA SER A 611 29.83 -8.74 1.15
C SER A 611 30.23 -8.04 2.46
N LEU A 612 29.37 -8.07 3.47
CA LEU A 612 29.56 -7.37 4.75
C LEU A 612 29.77 -8.30 5.96
N LYS A 613 30.59 -9.35 5.79
CA LYS A 613 31.21 -10.04 6.93
C LYS A 613 32.03 -9.10 7.83
N ALA A 614 32.35 -7.89 7.37
CA ALA A 614 33.05 -6.87 8.15
C ALA A 614 32.18 -6.24 9.27
N PHE A 615 30.86 -6.05 9.07
CA PHE A 615 30.00 -5.48 10.12
C PHE A 615 29.62 -6.49 11.21
N THR A 616 29.69 -7.79 10.89
CA THR A 616 29.49 -8.90 11.84
C THR A 616 30.81 -9.42 12.42
N GLY A 617 31.96 -8.93 11.94
CA GLY A 617 33.29 -9.52 12.14
C GLY A 617 34.22 -8.78 13.10
N VAL A 618 33.81 -7.67 13.72
CA VAL A 618 34.60 -7.03 14.78
C VAL A 618 34.04 -7.44 16.14
N THR A 619 34.62 -8.54 16.65
CA THR A 619 34.68 -8.95 18.07
C THR A 619 33.38 -8.98 18.87
N SER A 620 32.67 -10.11 18.75
CA SER A 620 31.85 -10.68 19.83
C SER A 620 32.68 -11.25 21.01
N VAL A 621 33.84 -10.67 21.33
CA VAL A 621 34.78 -11.25 22.32
C VAL A 621 34.41 -10.95 23.78
N ALA A 622 33.34 -10.21 24.05
CA ALA A 622 32.94 -9.89 25.44
C ALA A 622 31.63 -10.54 25.94
N ALA A 623 30.87 -11.26 25.10
CA ALA A 623 29.53 -11.75 25.50
C ALA A 623 29.40 -13.27 25.70
N GLU A 624 30.34 -14.10 25.21
CA GLU A 624 30.24 -15.57 25.32
C GLU A 624 31.02 -16.19 26.50
N ALA A 625 31.75 -15.40 27.29
CA ALA A 625 32.48 -15.88 28.46
C ALA A 625 31.74 -15.73 29.81
N ALA A 626 30.47 -15.28 29.82
CA ALA A 626 29.71 -15.01 31.06
C ALA A 626 28.43 -15.84 31.22
N ILE A 627 28.22 -16.89 30.40
CA ILE A 627 27.07 -17.81 30.53
C ILE A 627 27.50 -19.24 30.95
N GLU A 628 28.81 -19.51 31.04
CA GLU A 628 29.33 -20.68 31.76
C GLU A 628 30.22 -20.21 32.94
N ARG A 629 29.58 -19.73 34.01
CA ARG A 629 30.07 -19.82 35.39
C ARG A 629 28.97 -19.52 36.40
#